data_AF-A0A2P5D2L5-F1
#
_entry.id   AF-A0A2P5D2L5-F1
#
_cell.length_a   1.000
_cell.length_b   1.000
_cell.length_c   1.000
_cell.angle_alpha   90.00
_cell.angle_beta   90.00
_cell.angle_gamma   90.00
#
_symmetry.space_group_name_H-M   'P 1'
#
loop_
_entity.id
_entity.type
_entity.pdbx_description
1 polymer ?
#
loop_
_entity_poly.entity_id
_entity_poly.type
_entity_poly.pdbx_seq_one_letter_code
_entity_poly.pdbx_strand_id
1 'polypeptide(L)'
;MENSKKSLLPFRHRILLSKDQCPKTTEERVYMSKIPYAKAVGSLIYAMLYTRPDIYYAIGMVSRYQSNPRMAQWTVVKHILKYLRRTKDYMLVYSSTDLTPVGYTDSDF
;
A
#
# COMPACT_ATOMS: atom_id res chain seq x y z
N MET A 1 -15.23 9.86 2.11
CA MET A 1 -13.77 9.83 2.44
C MET A 1 -13.15 11.24 2.53
N GLU A 2 -13.93 12.32 2.64
CA GLU A 2 -13.42 13.71 2.54
C GLU A 2 -12.63 14.20 3.76
N ASN A 3 -12.88 13.70 4.96
CA ASN A 3 -12.31 14.26 6.20
C ASN A 3 -11.29 13.36 6.90
N SER A 4 -10.36 12.74 6.16
CA SER A 4 -9.42 11.78 6.74
C SER A 4 -8.03 12.40 7.01
N LYS A 5 -7.49 12.28 8.24
CA LYS A 5 -6.17 12.81 8.70
C LYS A 5 -4.98 12.58 7.75
N LYS A 6 -4.50 13.59 7.04
CA LYS A 6 -3.52 13.45 5.95
C LYS A 6 -2.23 12.72 6.39
N SER A 7 -1.89 11.58 5.79
CA SER A 7 -0.60 10.93 6.02
C SER A 7 0.42 11.37 4.97
N LEU A 8 1.69 11.44 5.36
CA LEU A 8 2.81 11.78 4.46
C LEU A 8 3.55 10.54 3.95
N LEU A 9 3.34 9.39 4.59
CA LEU A 9 4.04 8.15 4.30
C LEU A 9 3.04 7.05 3.92
N PRO A 10 3.36 6.20 2.93
CA PRO A 10 2.51 5.08 2.53
C PRO A 10 2.37 4.04 3.65
N PHE A 11 3.37 3.94 4.52
CA PHE A 11 3.37 3.05 5.68
C PHE A 11 4.06 3.72 6.87
N ARG A 12 3.45 3.71 8.06
CA ARG A 12 4.10 4.26 9.26
C ARG A 12 5.09 3.23 9.83
N HIS A 13 6.24 3.74 10.25
CA HIS A 13 7.28 2.94 10.87
C HIS A 13 6.76 2.51 12.26
N ARG A 14 7.00 1.25 12.68
CA ARG A 14 6.44 0.61 13.90
C ARG A 14 4.97 0.17 13.86
N ILE A 15 4.33 0.00 12.70
CA ILE A 15 3.07 -0.77 12.64
C ILE A 15 3.42 -2.27 12.74
N LEU A 16 3.27 -2.85 13.93
CA LEU A 16 3.43 -4.28 14.15
C LEU A 16 2.17 -5.01 13.65
N LEU A 17 2.23 -5.51 12.42
CA LEU A 17 1.29 -6.52 11.94
C LEU A 17 1.84 -7.89 12.33
N SER A 18 1.28 -8.50 13.38
CA SER A 18 1.63 -9.88 13.78
C SER A 18 0.77 -10.90 13.03
N LYS A 19 1.35 -12.06 12.69
CA LYS A 19 0.63 -13.22 12.16
C LYS A 19 -0.34 -13.84 13.18
N ASP A 20 -0.10 -13.65 14.48
CA ASP A 20 -0.99 -14.11 15.56
C ASP A 20 -2.31 -13.33 15.59
N GLN A 21 -2.42 -12.33 14.72
CA GLN A 21 -3.64 -11.62 14.45
C GLN A 21 -4.46 -12.32 13.33
N CYS A 22 -5.03 -13.51 13.59
CA CYS A 22 -6.08 -14.17 12.77
C CYS A 22 -7.50 -13.99 13.36
N PRO A 23 -8.53 -13.51 12.62
CA PRO A 23 -9.83 -13.11 13.16
C PRO A 23 -10.40 -14.23 14.07
N LYS A 24 -10.60 -13.87 15.34
CA LYS A 24 -10.89 -14.82 16.43
C LYS A 24 -12.39 -15.10 16.54
N THR A 25 -13.22 -14.16 16.10
CA THR A 25 -14.69 -14.23 16.17
C THR A 25 -15.31 -14.42 14.78
N THR A 26 -16.40 -15.18 14.73
CA THR A 26 -17.17 -15.47 13.51
C THR A 26 -17.74 -14.19 12.88
N GLU A 27 -18.14 -13.23 13.71
CA GLU A 27 -18.67 -11.93 13.26
C GLU A 27 -17.64 -11.11 12.48
N GLU A 28 -16.39 -11.05 12.96
CA GLU A 28 -15.30 -10.37 12.26
C GLU A 28 -15.05 -11.00 10.89
N ARG A 29 -15.13 -12.32 10.78
CA ARG A 29 -14.94 -13.04 9.50
C ARG A 29 -16.05 -12.71 8.49
N VAL A 30 -17.31 -12.70 8.95
CA VAL A 30 -18.47 -12.32 8.11
C VAL A 30 -18.41 -10.86 7.68
N TYR A 31 -17.90 -9.98 8.54
CA TYR A 31 -17.70 -8.59 8.18
C TYR A 31 -16.54 -8.43 7.18
N MET A 32 -15.40 -9.08 7.42
CA MET A 32 -14.23 -9.02 6.55
C MET A 32 -14.48 -9.65 5.17
N SER A 33 -15.34 -10.65 5.04
CA SER A 33 -15.68 -11.25 3.74
C SER A 33 -16.41 -10.28 2.81
N LYS A 34 -17.11 -9.28 3.36
CA LYS A 34 -17.77 -8.21 2.58
C LYS A 34 -16.79 -7.15 2.09
N ILE A 35 -15.58 -7.10 2.64
CA ILE A 35 -14.57 -6.11 2.27
C ILE A 35 -13.80 -6.62 1.04
N PRO A 36 -13.68 -5.80 -0.03
CA PRO A 36 -12.96 -6.20 -1.25
C PRO A 36 -11.44 -6.10 -1.07
N TYR A 37 -10.87 -6.82 -0.10
CA TYR A 37 -9.46 -6.73 0.25
C TYR A 37 -8.54 -7.15 -0.91
N ALA A 38 -8.77 -8.33 -1.49
CA ALA A 38 -7.96 -8.84 -2.60
C ALA A 38 -8.02 -7.92 -3.84
N LYS A 39 -9.20 -7.38 -4.15
CA LYS A 39 -9.37 -6.42 -5.26
C LYS A 39 -8.59 -5.13 -5.01
N ALA A 40 -8.62 -4.61 -3.79
CA ALA A 40 -7.87 -3.41 -3.41
C ALA A 40 -6.36 -3.66 -3.48
N VAL A 41 -5.88 -4.79 -2.94
CA VAL A 41 -4.45 -5.16 -3.00
C VAL A 41 -3.98 -5.36 -4.44
N GLY A 42 -4.75 -6.04 -5.29
CA GLY A 42 -4.43 -6.20 -6.71
C GLY A 42 -4.33 -4.86 -7.45
N SER A 43 -5.27 -3.94 -7.18
CA SER A 43 -5.22 -2.59 -7.75
C SER A 43 -3.99 -1.79 -7.28
N LEU A 44 -3.60 -1.97 -6.02
CA LEU A 44 -2.39 -1.35 -5.48
C LEU A 44 -1.11 -1.94 -6.09
N ILE A 45 -1.06 -3.25 -6.31
CA ILE A 45 0.07 -3.91 -7.00
C ILE A 45 0.24 -3.31 -8.40
N TYR A 46 -0.85 -3.12 -9.14
CA TYR A 46 -0.80 -2.47 -10.44
C TYR A 46 -0.24 -1.04 -10.33
N ALA A 47 -0.75 -0.23 -9.40
CA ALA A 47 -0.25 1.13 -9.20
C ALA A 47 1.25 1.15 -8.89
N MET A 48 1.72 0.23 -8.04
CA MET A 48 3.13 0.07 -7.66
C MET A 48 4.04 -0.25 -8.83
N LEU A 49 3.64 -1.17 -9.71
CA LEU A 49 4.46 -1.61 -10.83
C LEU A 49 4.65 -0.50 -11.88
N TYR A 50 3.61 0.29 -12.15
CA TYR A 50 3.60 1.17 -13.32
C TYR A 50 3.70 2.66 -13.00
N THR A 51 3.25 3.11 -11.82
CA THR A 51 3.06 4.55 -11.56
C THR A 51 3.62 5.02 -10.24
N ARG A 52 3.68 4.15 -9.22
CA ARG A 52 3.94 4.51 -7.82
C ARG A 52 4.86 3.50 -7.14
N PRO A 53 6.12 3.33 -7.59
CA PRO A 53 7.05 2.37 -6.97
C PRO A 53 7.33 2.66 -5.50
N ASP A 54 7.10 3.90 -5.04
CA ASP A 54 7.26 4.36 -3.66
C ASP A 54 6.38 3.61 -2.63
N ILE A 55 5.31 2.93 -3.07
CA ILE A 55 4.44 2.14 -2.18
C ILE A 55 4.83 0.65 -2.10
N TYR A 56 5.92 0.22 -2.76
CA TYR A 56 6.31 -1.19 -2.88
C TYR A 56 6.37 -1.92 -1.53
N TYR A 57 7.06 -1.32 -0.57
CA TYR A 57 7.20 -1.88 0.78
C TYR A 57 5.83 -2.04 1.47
N ALA A 58 4.96 -1.05 1.35
CA ALA A 58 3.65 -1.06 1.99
C ALA A 58 2.77 -2.20 1.46
N ILE A 59 2.82 -2.44 0.14
CA ILE A 59 2.12 -3.55 -0.51
C ILE A 59 2.69 -4.89 -0.07
N GLY A 60 4.01 -5.04 -0.07
CA GLY A 60 4.67 -6.27 0.39
C GLY A 60 4.24 -6.68 1.80
N MET A 61 3.93 -5.71 2.67
CA MET A 61 3.41 -5.96 4.02
C MET A 61 1.93 -6.38 4.03
N VAL A 62 1.06 -5.73 3.26
CA VAL A 62 -0.39 -6.04 3.25
C VAL A 62 -0.73 -7.30 2.45
N SER A 63 0.04 -7.63 1.40
CA SER A 63 -0.18 -8.82 0.57
C SER A 63 0.00 -10.12 1.34
N ARG A 64 0.83 -10.13 2.39
CA ARG A 64 1.04 -11.31 3.28
C ARG A 64 -0.22 -11.79 3.98
N TYR A 65 -1.23 -10.92 4.11
CA TYR A 65 -2.47 -11.20 4.83
C TYR A 65 -3.67 -11.43 3.89
N GLN A 66 -3.43 -11.63 2.60
CA GLN A 66 -4.52 -11.76 1.61
C GLN A 66 -5.45 -12.95 1.87
N SER A 67 -4.91 -14.08 2.34
CA SER A 67 -5.71 -15.27 2.66
C SER A 67 -6.57 -15.11 3.91
N ASN A 68 -6.19 -14.22 4.82
CA ASN A 68 -6.92 -14.00 6.08
C ASN A 68 -6.75 -12.55 6.58
N PRO A 69 -7.39 -11.57 5.93
CA PRO A 69 -7.25 -10.18 6.30
C PRO A 69 -8.04 -9.89 7.58
N ARG A 70 -7.54 -8.99 8.42
CA ARG A 70 -8.36 -8.37 9.49
C ARG A 70 -8.55 -6.88 9.26
N MET A 71 -9.34 -6.27 10.15
CA MET A 71 -9.62 -4.85 10.17
C MET A 71 -8.38 -3.96 10.35
N ALA A 72 -7.37 -4.43 11.07
CA ALA A 72 -6.10 -3.72 11.19
C ALA A 72 -5.41 -3.61 9.82
N GLN A 73 -5.28 -4.71 9.08
CA GLN A 73 -4.72 -4.74 7.73
C GLN A 73 -5.56 -3.91 6.76
N TRP A 74 -6.89 -3.99 6.85
CA TRP A 74 -7.76 -3.14 6.02
C TRP A 74 -7.56 -1.65 6.29
N THR A 75 -7.29 -1.28 7.54
CA THR A 75 -6.98 0.11 7.91
C THR A 75 -5.67 0.58 7.29
N VAL A 76 -4.67 -0.29 7.19
CA VAL A 76 -3.43 -0.02 6.45
C VAL A 76 -3.70 0.17 4.96
N VAL A 77 -4.49 -0.70 4.33
CA VAL A 77 -4.86 -0.55 2.90
C VAL A 77 -5.56 0.79 2.64
N LYS A 78 -6.53 1.18 3.50
CA LYS A 78 -7.17 2.50 3.44
C LYS A 78 -6.17 3.64 3.59
N HIS A 79 -5.15 3.48 4.43
CA HIS A 79 -4.09 4.46 4.61
C HIS A 79 -3.21 4.62 3.36
N ILE A 80 -2.87 3.52 2.68
CA ILE A 80 -2.15 3.54 1.40
C ILE A 80 -2.96 4.28 0.33
N LEU A 81 -4.25 3.95 0.18
CA LEU A 81 -5.14 4.62 -0.78
C LEU A 81 -5.24 6.13 -0.52
N LYS A 82 -5.27 6.51 0.75
CA LYS A 82 -5.30 7.92 1.16
C LYS A 82 -3.99 8.64 0.90
N TYR A 83 -2.86 7.96 1.10
CA TYR A 83 -1.55 8.47 0.71
C TYR A 83 -1.49 8.73 -0.81
N LEU A 84 -1.94 7.76 -1.62
CA LEU A 84 -2.02 7.90 -3.07
C LEU A 84 -2.88 9.09 -3.49
N ARG A 85 -4.08 9.24 -2.90
CA ARG A 85 -4.96 10.39 -3.19
C ARG A 85 -4.30 11.73 -2.85
N ARG A 86 -3.53 11.81 -1.78
CA ARG A 86 -2.83 13.05 -1.36
C ARG A 86 -1.68 13.40 -2.30
N THR A 87 -1.00 12.38 -2.82
CA THR A 87 0.24 12.53 -3.60
C THR A 87 0.00 12.31 -5.09
N LYS A 88 -1.26 12.40 -5.56
CA LYS A 88 -1.61 12.19 -6.97
C LYS A 88 -0.95 13.21 -7.90
N ASP A 89 -0.73 14.42 -7.40
CA ASP A 89 -0.14 15.54 -8.15
C ASP A 89 1.37 15.68 -7.86
N TYR A 90 1.96 14.73 -7.13
CA TYR A 90 3.39 14.74 -6.80
C TYR A 90 4.15 14.02 -7.91
N MET A 91 5.28 14.59 -8.32
CA MET A 91 6.18 13.99 -9.30
C MET A 91 7.62 14.10 -8.83
N LEU A 92 8.48 13.21 -9.35
CA LEU A 92 9.90 13.28 -9.10
C LEU A 92 10.50 14.37 -9.99
N VAL A 93 11.09 15.39 -9.37
CA VAL A 93 11.76 16.47 -10.09
C VAL A 93 13.26 16.24 -10.00
N TYR A 94 13.87 15.98 -11.15
CA TYR A 94 15.31 15.96 -11.28
C TYR A 94 15.78 17.34 -11.75
N SER A 95 16.69 17.96 -11.01
CA SER A 95 17.29 19.24 -11.38
C SER A 95 18.80 19.08 -11.53
N SER A 96 19.31 19.31 -12.73
CA SER A 96 20.73 19.43 -13.06
C SER A 96 20.87 20.40 -14.23
N THR A 97 22.01 21.07 -14.36
CA THR A 97 22.30 21.97 -15.49
C THR A 97 22.28 21.22 -16.82
N ASP A 98 22.74 19.97 -16.82
CA ASP A 98 22.80 19.06 -17.98
C ASP A 98 22.12 17.72 -17.63
N LEU A 99 20.81 17.74 -17.38
CA LEU A 99 20.09 16.52 -16.98
C LEU A 99 19.86 15.59 -18.19
N THR A 100 20.74 14.60 -18.36
CA THR A 100 20.49 13.42 -19.21
C THR A 100 20.21 12.19 -18.33
N PRO A 101 18.94 11.83 -18.07
CA PRO A 101 18.64 10.68 -17.22
C PRO A 101 19.13 9.38 -17.87
N VAL A 102 19.99 8.64 -17.17
CA VAL A 102 20.46 7.31 -17.56
C VAL A 102 19.81 6.29 -16.63
N GLY A 103 19.03 5.37 -17.19
CA GLY A 103 18.42 4.27 -16.45
C GLY A 103 19.27 3.01 -16.55
N TYR A 104 19.58 2.39 -15.42
CA TYR A 104 20.21 1.07 -15.35
C TYR A 104 19.16 0.06 -14.89
N THR A 105 19.10 -1.09 -15.55
CA THR A 105 18.29 -2.23 -15.11
C THR A 105 19.23 -3.38 -14.81
N ASP A 106 19.23 -3.85 -13.57
CA ASP A 106 19.99 -5.05 -13.20
C ASP A 106 19.10 -6.27 -13.44
N SER A 107 19.64 -7.26 -14.15
CA SER A 107 18.93 -8.48 -14.52
C SER A 107 19.88 -9.63 -14.23
N ASP A 108 19.93 -10.06 -12.96
CA ASP A 108 20.66 -11.26 -12.56
C ASP A 108 19.67 -12.38 -12.21
N PHE A 109 20.01 -13.60 -12.62
CA PHE A 109 19.11 -14.76 -12.69
C PHE A 109 19.12 -15.63 -11.43
#